data_AF-A0A7C3XJK1-F1
#
_entry.id   AF-A0A7C3XJK1-F1
#
_cell.length_a   1.000
_cell.length_b   1.000
_cell.length_c   1.000
_cell.angle_alpha   90.00
_cell.angle_beta   90.00
_cell.angle_gamma   90.00
#
_symmetry.space_group_name_H-M   'P 1'
#
loop_
_entity.id
_entity.type
_entity.pdbx_description
1 polymer ?
#
loop_
_entity_poly.entity_id
_entity_poly.type
_entity_poly.pdbx_seq_one_letter_code
_entity_poly.pdbx_strand_id
1 'polypeptide(L)'
;MKVPKQLPGMIAVMLISISITAYTLSRFSLLIQSLLAIPYDWKLEAGIVIGQLAFQFPFLLKKKWQEWLEYYFNMLLVSLLGSILLWPIIIVNKYYAASHLVNIIYFFTVVTILFFEHRRRVEKLKLPTYLCYTWVLYRMLLLPFIIN
;
A
#
# COMPACT_ATOMS: atom_id res chain seq x y z
N MET A 1 -21.74 5.38 21.54
CA MET A 1 -20.48 4.69 21.16
C MET A 1 -19.31 5.38 21.87
N LYS A 2 -18.53 4.67 22.71
CA LYS A 2 -17.31 5.24 23.30
C LYS A 2 -16.20 5.22 22.25
N VAL A 3 -15.82 6.40 21.78
CA VAL A 3 -14.64 6.59 20.93
C VAL A 3 -13.41 6.16 21.74
N PRO A 4 -12.54 5.25 21.23
CA PRO A 4 -11.32 4.90 21.94
C PRO A 4 -10.44 6.15 22.07
N LYS A 5 -9.89 6.41 23.28
CA LYS A 5 -9.03 7.57 23.55
C LYS A 5 -7.83 7.69 22.60
N GLN A 6 -7.45 6.59 21.94
CA GLN A 6 -6.34 6.49 21.00
C GLN A 6 -6.72 6.88 19.55
N LEU A 7 -8.01 7.13 19.26
CA LEU A 7 -8.50 7.42 17.91
C LEU A 7 -7.76 8.57 17.20
N PRO A 8 -7.51 9.73 17.84
CA PRO A 8 -6.82 10.84 17.17
C PRO A 8 -5.40 10.47 16.72
N GLY A 9 -4.68 9.71 17.54
CA GLY A 9 -3.32 9.23 17.22
C GLY A 9 -3.33 8.23 16.07
N MET A 10 -4.30 7.31 16.05
CA MET A 10 -4.45 6.36 14.92
C MET A 10 -4.71 7.10 13.61
N ILE A 11 -5.61 8.08 13.60
CA ILE A 11 -5.93 8.87 12.40
C ILE A 11 -4.70 9.64 11.91
N ALA A 12 -3.94 10.28 12.81
CA ALA A 12 -2.72 10.98 12.45
C ALA A 12 -1.70 10.04 11.78
N VAL A 13 -1.46 8.86 12.36
CA VAL A 13 -0.56 7.85 11.79
C VAL A 13 -1.06 7.35 10.43
N MET A 14 -2.37 7.16 10.26
CA MET A 14 -2.97 6.75 8.99
C MET A 14 -2.71 7.79 7.89
N LEU A 15 -2.95 9.08 8.17
CA LEU A 15 -2.69 10.16 7.22
C LEU A 15 -1.20 10.24 6.85
N ILE A 16 -0.31 10.19 7.83
CA ILE A 16 1.14 10.18 7.61
C ILE A 16 1.55 8.97 6.75
N SER A 17 1.00 7.79 7.04
CA SER A 17 1.28 6.57 6.30
C SER A 17 0.85 6.69 4.84
N ILE A 18 -0.33 7.26 4.57
CA ILE A 18 -0.82 7.52 3.21
C ILE A 18 0.12 8.47 2.47
N SER A 19 0.50 9.60 3.10
CA SER A 19 1.39 10.58 2.47
C SER A 19 2.77 10.03 2.15
N ILE A 20 3.40 9.33 3.10
CA ILE A 20 4.72 8.69 2.89
C ILE A 20 4.62 7.62 1.80
N THR A 21 3.57 6.78 1.84
CA THR A 21 3.38 5.71 0.86
C THR A 21 3.18 6.25 -0.55
N ALA A 22 2.30 7.24 -0.71
CA ALA A 22 2.06 7.86 -2.00
C ALA A 22 3.32 8.54 -2.57
N TYR A 23 4.07 9.25 -1.72
CA TYR A 23 5.34 9.87 -2.12
C TYR A 23 6.37 8.83 -2.55
N THR A 24 6.62 7.80 -1.73
CA THR A 24 7.62 6.77 -2.03
C THR A 24 7.27 5.99 -3.29
N LEU A 25 6.01 5.59 -3.47
CA LEU A 25 5.55 4.92 -4.69
C LEU A 25 5.73 5.82 -5.92
N SER A 26 5.35 7.10 -5.83
CA SER A 26 5.59 8.06 -6.93
C SER A 26 7.08 8.17 -7.28
N ARG A 27 7.98 8.21 -6.29
CA ARG A 27 9.43 8.20 -6.52
C ARG A 27 9.93 6.92 -7.18
N PHE A 28 9.36 5.77 -6.79
CA PHE A 28 9.69 4.49 -7.40
C PHE A 28 9.17 4.40 -8.85
N SER A 29 7.95 4.85 -9.12
CA SER A 29 7.34 4.84 -10.45
C SER A 29 8.15 5.63 -11.48
N LEU A 30 8.85 6.70 -11.06
CA LEU A 30 9.80 7.41 -11.93
C LEU A 30 10.96 6.53 -12.44
N LEU A 31 11.38 5.50 -11.69
CA LEU A 31 12.44 4.57 -12.09
C LEU A 31 12.01 3.60 -13.18
N ILE A 32 10.70 3.46 -13.39
CA ILE A 32 10.09 2.56 -14.38
C ILE A 32 9.13 3.31 -15.31
N GLN A 33 9.20 4.65 -15.36
CA GLN A 33 8.24 5.50 -16.08
C GLN A 33 8.14 5.17 -17.58
N SER A 34 9.22 4.68 -18.19
CA SER A 34 9.24 4.22 -19.59
C SER A 34 8.32 3.02 -19.86
N LEU A 35 7.91 2.30 -18.82
CA LEU A 35 7.01 1.14 -18.89
C LEU A 35 5.56 1.50 -18.53
N LEU A 36 5.30 2.74 -18.10
CA LEU A 36 4.00 3.20 -17.64
C LEU A 36 3.32 4.01 -18.75
N ALA A 37 2.04 3.73 -19.00
CA ALA A 37 1.24 4.42 -20.01
C ALA A 37 0.88 5.86 -19.60
N ILE A 38 0.89 6.13 -18.29
CA ILE A 38 0.48 7.41 -17.70
C ILE A 38 1.62 8.05 -16.90
N PRO A 39 1.72 9.39 -16.88
CA PRO A 39 2.67 10.08 -16.02
C PRO A 39 2.27 9.86 -14.56
N TYR A 40 3.16 9.24 -13.78
CA TYR A 40 2.88 8.94 -12.38
C TYR A 40 3.18 10.14 -11.48
N ASP A 41 2.16 10.65 -10.81
CA ASP A 41 2.30 11.69 -9.80
C ASP A 41 1.83 11.22 -8.41
N TRP A 42 2.17 11.99 -7.38
CA TRP A 42 1.81 11.66 -6.01
C TRP A 42 0.29 11.69 -5.77
N LYS A 43 -0.46 12.47 -6.57
CA LYS A 43 -1.92 12.59 -6.44
C LYS A 43 -2.62 11.32 -6.92
N LEU A 44 -2.18 10.78 -8.05
CA LEU A 44 -2.64 9.51 -8.57
C LEU A 44 -2.37 8.39 -7.55
N GLU A 45 -1.16 8.32 -6.99
CA GLU A 45 -0.83 7.32 -5.98
C GLU A 45 -1.66 7.47 -4.71
N ALA A 46 -1.88 8.70 -4.24
CA ALA A 46 -2.78 8.95 -3.12
C ALA A 46 -4.21 8.50 -3.44
N GLY A 47 -4.69 8.76 -4.67
CA GLY A 47 -5.99 8.30 -5.16
C GLY A 47 -6.08 6.77 -5.22
N ILE A 48 -5.02 6.08 -5.65
CA ILE A 48 -4.95 4.61 -5.66
C ILE A 48 -4.95 4.05 -4.24
N VAL A 49 -4.23 4.66 -3.30
CA VAL A 49 -4.22 4.23 -1.90
C VAL A 49 -5.59 4.43 -1.25
N ILE A 50 -6.23 5.59 -1.46
CA ILE A 50 -7.58 5.87 -0.94
C ILE A 50 -8.61 4.94 -1.60
N GLY A 51 -8.51 4.73 -2.91
CA GLY A 51 -9.36 3.82 -3.67
C GLY A 51 -9.24 2.38 -3.17
N GLN A 52 -8.04 1.94 -2.77
CA GLN A 52 -7.84 0.63 -2.14
C GLN A 52 -8.60 0.51 -0.81
N LEU A 53 -8.53 1.54 0.05
CA LEU A 53 -9.28 1.56 1.32
C LEU A 53 -10.79 1.50 1.08
N ALA A 54 -11.28 2.24 0.08
CA ALA A 54 -12.68 2.24 -0.34
C ALA A 54 -13.10 0.89 -0.93
N PHE A 55 -12.27 0.26 -1.76
CA PHE A 55 -12.54 -1.04 -2.38
C PHE A 55 -12.67 -2.17 -1.33
N GLN A 56 -11.94 -2.06 -0.22
CA GLN A 56 -12.01 -3.05 0.85
C GLN A 56 -13.16 -2.83 1.84
N PHE A 57 -13.80 -1.66 1.81
CA PHE A 57 -14.90 -1.32 2.71
C PHE A 57 -16.11 -2.30 2.65
N PRO A 58 -16.61 -2.72 1.46
CA PRO A 58 -17.73 -3.66 1.36
C PRO A 58 -17.47 -5.00 2.08
N PHE A 59 -16.21 -5.44 2.11
CA PHE A 59 -15.82 -6.70 2.75
C PHE A 59 -15.77 -6.62 4.28
N LEU A 60 -15.87 -5.40 4.84
CA LEU A 60 -15.85 -5.13 6.27
C LEU A 60 -17.23 -4.74 6.82
N LEU A 61 -18.25 -4.51 5.99
CA LEU A 61 -19.57 -3.99 6.41
C LEU A 61 -20.23 -4.74 7.59
N LYS A 62 -19.99 -6.04 7.72
CA LYS A 62 -20.53 -6.87 8.81
C LYS A 62 -19.76 -6.76 10.14
N LYS A 63 -18.67 -5.99 10.17
CA LYS A 63 -17.76 -5.85 11.31
C LYS A 63 -18.06 -4.58 12.10
N LYS A 64 -17.57 -4.51 13.34
CA LYS A 64 -17.75 -3.32 14.19
C LYS A 64 -16.83 -2.19 13.72
N TRP A 65 -17.24 -0.94 13.97
CA TRP A 65 -16.44 0.25 13.68
C TRP A 65 -14.99 0.18 14.21
N GLN A 66 -14.79 -0.38 15.40
CA GLN A 66 -13.45 -0.57 15.98
C GLN A 66 -12.59 -1.53 15.14
N GLU A 67 -13.19 -2.61 14.64
CA GLU A 67 -12.49 -3.59 13.78
C GLU A 67 -12.14 -2.96 12.43
N TRP A 68 -12.96 -2.06 11.89
CA TRP A 68 -12.64 -1.31 10.66
C TRP A 68 -11.41 -0.44 10.87
N LEU A 69 -11.40 0.33 11.96
CA LEU A 69 -10.29 1.22 12.29
C LEU A 69 -8.99 0.44 12.53
N GLU A 70 -9.05 -0.65 13.30
CA GLU A 70 -7.88 -1.51 13.55
C GLU A 70 -7.36 -2.16 12.26
N TYR A 71 -8.26 -2.59 11.38
CA TYR A 71 -7.90 -3.13 10.08
C TYR A 71 -7.19 -2.10 9.20
N TYR A 72 -7.80 -0.92 8.99
CA TYR A 72 -7.21 0.12 8.15
C TYR A 72 -5.90 0.65 8.72
N PHE A 73 -5.83 0.81 10.04
CA PHE A 73 -4.60 1.19 10.71
C PHE A 73 -3.48 0.16 10.46
N ASN A 74 -3.75 -1.13 10.64
CA ASN A 74 -2.76 -2.17 10.39
C ASN A 74 -2.35 -2.26 8.92
N MET A 75 -3.31 -2.13 8.00
CA MET A 75 -3.05 -2.13 6.58
C MET A 75 -2.15 -0.96 6.14
N LEU A 76 -2.38 0.24 6.69
CA LEU A 76 -1.56 1.41 6.41
C LEU A 76 -0.16 1.30 7.03
N LEU A 77 -0.01 0.65 8.19
CA LEU A 77 1.31 0.33 8.75
C LEU A 77 2.09 -0.66 7.87
N VAL A 78 1.43 -1.65 7.27
CA VAL A 78 2.08 -2.53 6.28
C VAL A 78 2.53 -1.72 5.06
N SER A 79 1.70 -0.80 4.58
CA SER A 79 2.05 0.07 3.45
C SER A 79 3.24 0.99 3.77
N LEU A 80 3.30 1.51 4.99
CA LEU A 80 4.44 2.28 5.49
C LEU A 80 5.72 1.45 5.55
N LEU A 81 5.65 0.20 6.03
CA LEU A 81 6.77 -0.74 5.99
C LEU A 81 7.26 -0.95 4.55
N GLY A 82 6.34 -1.11 3.60
CA GLY A 82 6.65 -1.22 2.18
C GLY A 82 7.41 -0.02 1.64
N SER A 83 6.99 1.17 2.06
CA SER A 83 7.67 2.41 1.68
C SER A 83 9.11 2.43 2.18
N ILE A 84 9.34 2.05 3.44
CA ILE A 84 10.70 1.93 4.00
C ILE A 84 11.53 0.91 3.22
N LEU A 85 10.96 -0.24 2.88
CA LEU A 85 11.66 -1.30 2.14
C LEU A 85 11.98 -0.95 0.68
N LEU A 86 11.27 0.01 0.07
CA LEU A 86 11.55 0.50 -1.28
C LEU A 86 12.67 1.56 -1.33
N TRP A 87 12.93 2.28 -0.24
CA TRP A 87 13.96 3.31 -0.24
C TRP A 87 15.38 2.83 -0.60
N PRO A 88 15.84 1.63 -0.20
CA PRO A 88 17.15 1.10 -0.62
C PRO A 88 17.32 1.08 -2.15
N ILE A 89 16.35 0.56 -2.91
CA ILE A 89 16.48 0.52 -4.38
C ILE A 89 16.38 1.91 -5.01
N ILE A 90 15.56 2.80 -4.44
CA ILE A 90 15.46 4.20 -4.88
C ILE A 90 16.80 4.92 -4.69
N ILE A 91 17.47 4.71 -3.55
CA ILE A 91 18.78 5.29 -3.26
C ILE A 91 19.83 4.70 -4.20
N VAL A 92 19.85 3.38 -4.39
CA VAL A 92 20.78 2.72 -5.32
C VAL A 92 20.65 3.30 -6.73
N ASN A 93 19.43 3.48 -7.25
CA ASN A 93 19.20 4.04 -8.59
C ASN A 93 19.69 5.49 -8.74
N LYS A 94 19.87 6.24 -7.64
CA LYS A 94 20.46 7.58 -7.69
C LYS A 94 21.95 7.57 -8.01
N TYR A 95 22.66 6.50 -7.63
CA TYR A 95 24.11 6.37 -7.79
C TYR A 95 24.50 5.39 -8.91
N TYR A 96 23.73 4.32 -9.05
CA TYR A 96 23.93 3.24 -10.01
C TYR A 96 22.60 3.07 -10.76
N ALA A 97 22.54 3.55 -12.00
CA ALA A 97 21.33 3.44 -12.83
C ALA A 97 20.99 1.95 -13.09
N ALA A 98 20.22 1.35 -12.18
CA ALA A 98 19.84 -0.04 -12.27
C ALA A 98 18.85 -0.24 -13.42
N SER A 99 18.90 -1.40 -14.07
CA SER A 99 17.97 -1.71 -15.14
C SER A 99 16.53 -1.80 -14.64
N HIS A 100 15.56 -1.55 -15.51
CA HIS A 100 14.14 -1.68 -15.16
C HIS A 100 13.79 -3.07 -14.61
N LEU A 101 14.42 -4.12 -15.16
CA LEU A 101 14.21 -5.49 -14.68
C LEU A 101 14.60 -5.66 -13.21
N VAL A 102 15.74 -5.09 -12.79
CA VAL A 102 16.19 -5.14 -11.38
C VAL A 102 15.20 -4.40 -10.48
N ASN A 103 14.72 -3.23 -10.92
CA ASN A 103 13.73 -2.44 -10.17
C ASN A 103 12.41 -3.21 -9.99
N ILE A 104 11.93 -3.88 -11.04
CA ILE A 104 10.71 -4.68 -11.01
C ILE A 104 10.87 -5.90 -10.09
N ILE A 105 11.97 -6.66 -10.21
CA ILE A 105 12.23 -7.82 -9.36
C ILE A 105 12.29 -7.40 -7.89
N TYR A 106 12.97 -6.29 -7.60
CA TYR A 106 13.03 -5.74 -6.25
C TYR A 106 11.64 -5.34 -5.73
N PHE A 107 10.84 -4.66 -6.54
CA PHE A 107 9.47 -4.29 -6.19
C PHE A 107 8.60 -5.51 -5.84
N PHE A 108 8.63 -6.57 -6.67
CA PHE A 108 7.88 -7.79 -6.39
C PHE A 108 8.39 -8.53 -5.15
N THR A 109 9.69 -8.45 -4.86
CA THR A 109 10.25 -8.96 -3.60
C THR A 109 9.66 -8.23 -2.40
N VAL A 110 9.62 -6.88 -2.44
CA VAL A 110 8.97 -6.08 -1.39
C VAL A 110 7.49 -6.42 -1.27
N VAL A 111 6.75 -6.44 -2.39
CA VAL A 111 5.32 -6.80 -2.43
C VAL A 111 5.05 -8.16 -1.77
N THR A 112 5.91 -9.15 -2.02
CA THR A 112 5.78 -10.49 -1.43
C THR A 112 5.96 -10.44 0.09
N ILE A 113 6.95 -9.71 0.59
CA ILE A 113 7.16 -9.50 2.04
C ILE A 113 5.93 -8.83 2.66
N LEU A 114 5.38 -7.80 2.01
CA LEU A 114 4.20 -7.09 2.49
C LEU A 114 2.96 -7.97 2.51
N PHE A 115 2.78 -8.84 1.51
CA PHE A 115 1.65 -9.76 1.47
C PHE A 115 1.66 -10.72 2.68
N PHE A 116 2.82 -11.30 3.00
CA PHE A 116 2.95 -12.16 4.18
C PHE A 116 2.72 -11.41 5.49
N GLU A 117 3.25 -10.19 5.60
CA GLU A 117 3.05 -9.36 6.80
C GLU A 117 1.58 -8.93 6.95
N HIS A 118 0.91 -8.59 5.85
CA HIS A 118 -0.52 -8.27 5.85
C HIS A 118 -1.35 -9.48 6.30
N ARG A 119 -1.07 -10.66 5.73
CA ARG A 119 -1.73 -11.90 6.13
C ARG A 119 -1.56 -12.18 7.63
N ARG A 120 -0.32 -12.07 8.14
CA ARG A 120 -0.02 -12.26 9.57
C ARG A 120 -0.83 -11.31 10.45
N ARG A 121 -1.02 -10.06 10.05
CA ARG A 121 -1.81 -9.07 10.80
C ARG A 121 -3.31 -9.33 10.71
N VAL A 122 -3.82 -9.70 9.53
CA VAL A 122 -5.23 -10.08 9.33
C VAL A 122 -5.59 -11.28 10.21
N GLU A 123 -4.72 -12.30 10.25
CA GLU A 123 -4.89 -13.48 11.13
C GLU A 123 -4.88 -13.09 12.61
N LYS A 124 -3.97 -12.20 13.04
CA LYS A 124 -3.94 -11.68 14.43
C LYS A 124 -5.21 -10.90 14.80
N LEU A 125 -5.80 -10.17 13.86
CA LEU A 125 -7.07 -9.46 14.05
C LEU A 125 -8.30 -10.39 13.97
N LYS A 126 -8.10 -11.71 13.78
CA LYS A 126 -9.19 -12.69 13.59
C LYS A 126 -10.12 -12.31 12.43
N LEU A 127 -9.58 -11.61 11.45
CA LEU A 127 -10.27 -11.24 10.22
C LEU A 127 -10.02 -12.32 9.16
N PRO A 128 -10.95 -12.49 8.21
CA PRO A 128 -10.82 -13.54 7.21
C PRO A 128 -9.66 -13.21 6.25
N THR A 129 -8.82 -14.21 5.99
CA THR A 129 -7.62 -14.08 5.14
C THR A 129 -7.94 -13.70 3.70
N TYR A 130 -9.19 -13.86 3.24
CA TYR A 130 -9.57 -13.42 1.90
C TYR A 130 -9.39 -11.91 1.69
N LEU A 131 -9.37 -11.10 2.76
CA LEU A 131 -9.05 -9.67 2.69
C LEU A 131 -7.66 -9.40 2.10
N CYS A 132 -6.72 -10.33 2.24
CA CYS A 132 -5.40 -10.21 1.61
C CYS A 132 -5.51 -10.33 0.08
N TYR A 133 -6.41 -11.18 -0.42
CA TYR A 133 -6.62 -11.34 -1.85
C TYR A 133 -7.39 -10.17 -2.45
N THR A 134 -8.28 -9.50 -1.70
CA THR A 134 -8.94 -8.29 -2.20
C THR A 134 -7.95 -7.16 -2.43
N TRP A 135 -6.89 -7.07 -1.63
CA TRP A 135 -5.79 -6.14 -1.85
C TRP A 135 -5.06 -6.41 -3.17
N VAL A 136 -4.72 -7.68 -3.45
CA VAL A 136 -4.11 -8.09 -4.72
C VAL A 136 -5.05 -7.82 -5.88
N LEU A 137 -6.33 -8.20 -5.74
CA LEU A 137 -7.35 -8.04 -6.78
C LEU A 137 -7.47 -6.59 -7.22
N TYR A 138 -7.57 -5.64 -6.29
CA TYR A 138 -7.62 -4.21 -6.62
C TYR A 138 -6.40 -3.76 -7.45
N ARG A 139 -5.20 -4.21 -7.07
CA ARG A 139 -3.98 -3.89 -7.82
C ARG A 139 -4.00 -4.51 -9.22
N MET A 140 -4.46 -5.76 -9.35
CA MET A 140 -4.59 -6.44 -10.64
C MET A 140 -5.63 -5.78 -11.55
N LEU A 141 -6.72 -5.24 -10.99
CA LEU A 141 -7.72 -4.48 -11.75
C LEU A 141 -7.17 -3.14 -12.27
N LEU A 142 -6.24 -2.53 -11.55
CA LEU A 142 -5.62 -1.27 -11.97
C LEU A 142 -4.48 -1.43 -12.98
N LEU A 143 -3.73 -2.54 -12.93
CA LEU A 143 -2.54 -2.75 -13.78
C LEU A 143 -2.78 -2.51 -15.28
N PRO A 144 -3.88 -2.98 -15.90
CA PRO A 144 -4.15 -2.75 -17.32
C PRO A 144 -4.32 -1.28 -17.70
N PHE A 145 -4.65 -0.41 -16.74
CA PHE A 145 -4.80 1.03 -16.96
C PHE A 145 -3.49 1.80 -16.74
N ILE A 146 -2.48 1.14 -16.16
CA ILE A 146 -1.22 1.74 -15.70
C ILE A 146 -0.05 1.38 -16.61
N ILE A 147 0.00 0.13 -17.06
CA ILE A 147 1.08 -0.41 -17.89
C ILE A 147 0.79 -0.13 -19.37
N ASN A 148 1.83 0.22 -20.12
CA ASN A 148 1.79 0.39 -21.58
C ASN A 148 1.98 -0.92 -22.34
#